data_AF-A0A1W9XG80-F1
#
_entry.id   AF-A0A1W9XG80-F1
#
_cell.length_a   1.000
_cell.length_b   1.000
_cell.length_c   1.000
_cell.angle_alpha   90.00
_cell.angle_beta   90.00
_cell.angle_gamma   90.00
#
_symmetry.space_group_name_H-M   'P 1'
#
loop_
_entity.id
_entity.type
_entity.pdbx_description
1 polymer ?
#
loop_
_entity_poly.entity_id
_entity_poly.type
_entity_poly.pdbx_seq_one_letter_code
_entity_poly.pdbx_strand_id
1 'polypeptide(L)'
;MRRFSSYGPVNAKVHYHAPRKELIDRAHAELTGDDPEEGGHYITVWAPRQTGKTWVMQQVMRKIREQGDFEAGIISMQSAKEIRSDERILGFFVRRLKEWFGRDLPDIREWDMLHSVFTKRHFSKPVILILDEFDALGEEFINKFANEFRDMHIMRQNEAERPSGDKSCLLHAATPECKN
;
A
#
# COMPACT_ATOMS: atom_id res chain seq x y z
N MET A 1 -14.26 31.12 -9.82
CA MET A 1 -15.06 30.30 -8.87
C MET A 1 -14.68 28.84 -9.07
N ARG A 2 -14.24 28.13 -8.03
CA ARG A 2 -13.87 26.71 -8.12
C ARG A 2 -15.14 25.86 -8.27
N ARG A 3 -15.13 24.82 -9.11
CA ARG A 3 -16.33 24.03 -9.46
C ARG A 3 -16.38 22.72 -8.66
N PHE A 4 -17.57 22.23 -8.35
CA PHE A 4 -17.70 20.86 -7.83
C PHE A 4 -17.45 19.87 -8.96
N SER A 5 -16.62 18.85 -8.72
CA SER A 5 -16.37 17.77 -9.68
C SER A 5 -17.20 16.57 -9.28
N SER A 6 -18.07 16.16 -10.19
CA SER A 6 -18.94 14.99 -10.04
C SER A 6 -18.32 13.70 -10.58
N TYR A 7 -17.20 13.80 -11.32
CA TYR A 7 -16.47 12.66 -11.91
C TYR A 7 -14.96 12.94 -11.94
N GLY A 8 -14.17 11.93 -11.54
CA GLY A 8 -12.70 11.94 -11.55
C GLY A 8 -12.03 12.45 -10.26
N PRO A 9 -10.71 12.28 -10.12
CA PRO A 9 -9.97 12.76 -8.94
C PRO A 9 -10.03 14.29 -8.82
N VAL A 10 -10.24 14.80 -7.61
CA VAL A 10 -10.38 16.23 -7.32
C VAL A 10 -9.07 16.97 -7.63
N ASN A 11 -9.08 17.80 -8.67
CA ASN A 11 -7.99 18.73 -8.97
C ASN A 11 -8.10 19.98 -8.09
N ALA A 12 -7.23 20.11 -7.09
CA ALA A 12 -7.27 21.20 -6.11
C ALA A 12 -7.10 22.62 -6.71
N LYS A 13 -6.59 22.74 -7.95
CA LYS A 13 -6.49 24.04 -8.66
C LYS A 13 -7.83 24.50 -9.25
N VAL A 14 -8.69 23.55 -9.62
CA VAL A 14 -9.90 23.81 -10.44
C VAL A 14 -11.19 23.47 -9.68
N HIS A 15 -11.12 22.51 -8.77
CA HIS A 15 -12.26 21.98 -8.03
C HIS A 15 -12.32 22.51 -6.60
N TYR A 16 -13.53 22.63 -6.06
CA TYR A 16 -13.74 22.93 -4.64
C TYR A 16 -13.18 21.76 -3.81
N HIS A 17 -12.26 22.05 -2.89
CA HIS A 17 -11.63 21.07 -2.02
C HIS A 17 -11.59 21.65 -0.60
N ALA A 18 -11.97 20.83 0.39
CA ALA A 18 -11.75 21.14 1.80
C ALA A 18 -10.40 20.50 2.21
N PRO A 19 -9.37 21.28 2.57
CA PRO A 19 -8.06 20.74 2.91
C PRO A 19 -8.16 19.92 4.21
N ARG A 20 -8.06 18.59 4.11
CA ARG A 20 -7.98 17.69 5.27
C ARG A 20 -6.53 17.50 5.72
N LYS A 21 -5.83 18.60 5.92
CA LYS A 21 -4.37 18.62 6.14
C LYS A 21 -3.97 17.76 7.34
N GLU A 22 -4.67 17.89 8.46
CA GLU A 22 -4.41 17.08 9.66
C GLU A 22 -4.60 15.57 9.45
N LEU A 23 -5.57 15.17 8.63
CA LEU A 23 -5.80 13.75 8.32
C LEU A 23 -4.70 13.20 7.39
N ILE A 24 -4.27 14.00 6.42
CA ILE A 24 -3.18 13.65 5.50
C ILE A 24 -1.86 13.55 6.27
N ASP A 25 -1.58 14.51 7.15
CA ASP A 25 -0.34 14.54 7.93
C ASP A 25 -0.30 13.38 8.94
N ARG A 26 -1.44 13.05 9.56
CA ARG A 26 -1.54 11.89 10.45
C ARG A 26 -1.32 10.57 9.70
N ALA A 27 -2.04 10.35 8.60
CA ALA A 27 -1.89 9.14 7.79
C ALA A 27 -0.47 9.01 7.20
N HIS A 28 0.17 10.14 6.88
CA HIS A 28 1.56 10.18 6.44
C HIS A 28 2.52 9.73 7.55
N ALA A 29 2.42 10.33 8.75
CA ALA A 29 3.24 9.93 9.91
C ALA A 29 3.02 8.47 10.29
N GLU A 30 1.77 8.01 10.28
CA GLU A 30 1.38 6.63 10.51
C GLU A 30 2.03 5.66 9.50
N LEU A 31 2.08 6.01 8.21
CA LEU A 31 2.67 5.16 7.17
C LEU A 31 4.20 5.17 7.15
N THR A 32 4.84 6.28 7.52
CA THR A 32 6.31 6.41 7.51
C THR A 32 6.95 6.04 8.84
N GLY A 33 6.17 5.97 9.92
CA GLY A 33 6.68 5.94 11.29
C GLY A 33 7.17 7.32 11.76
N ASP A 34 7.32 7.46 13.08
CA ASP A 34 7.97 8.64 13.70
C ASP A 34 9.47 8.69 13.37
N ASP A 35 10.09 7.52 13.16
CA ASP A 35 11.43 7.37 12.60
C ASP A 35 11.41 6.30 11.46
N PRO A 36 11.67 6.69 10.20
CA PRO A 36 11.76 5.78 9.05
C PRO A 36 12.74 4.61 9.22
N GLU A 37 13.76 4.79 10.08
CA GLU A 37 14.82 3.82 10.39
C GLU A 37 14.39 2.84 11.50
N GLU A 38 13.64 3.30 12.51
CA GLU A 38 13.25 2.46 13.66
C GLU A 38 11.96 1.64 13.43
N GLY A 39 11.06 2.04 12.52
CA GLY A 39 9.91 1.19 12.18
C GLY A 39 8.83 1.81 11.32
N GLY A 40 8.42 1.06 10.29
CA GLY A 40 7.16 1.31 9.57
C GLY A 40 6.01 0.58 10.23
N HIS A 41 4.84 1.20 10.33
CA HIS A 41 3.67 0.56 10.92
C HIS A 41 2.88 -0.22 9.87
N TYR A 42 2.49 -1.46 10.22
CA TYR A 42 1.37 -2.13 9.54
C TYR A 42 0.07 -1.54 10.06
N ILE A 43 -0.50 -0.63 9.28
CA ILE A 43 -1.75 0.01 9.62
C ILE A 43 -2.82 -0.50 8.67
N THR A 44 -3.72 -1.30 9.21
CA THR A 44 -5.02 -1.58 8.60
C THR A 44 -5.88 -0.34 8.78
N VAL A 45 -5.99 0.49 7.73
CA VAL A 45 -6.86 1.67 7.75
C VAL A 45 -8.28 1.23 7.40
N TRP A 46 -9.08 0.97 8.44
CA TRP A 46 -10.52 0.75 8.29
C TRP A 46 -11.23 2.05 7.96
N ALA A 47 -12.00 2.08 6.86
CA ALA A 47 -12.52 3.32 6.37
C ALA A 47 -13.90 3.18 5.65
N PRO A 48 -15.03 3.69 6.21
CA PRO A 48 -16.34 3.74 5.52
C PRO A 48 -16.37 4.36 4.10
N ARG A 49 -17.29 3.89 3.25
CA ARG A 49 -17.48 4.26 1.82
C ARG A 49 -17.64 5.76 1.54
N GLN A 50 -17.22 6.17 0.33
CA GLN A 50 -17.57 7.43 -0.35
C GLN A 50 -17.23 8.77 0.36
N THR A 51 -16.29 8.81 1.31
CA THR A 51 -15.92 10.08 1.98
C THR A 51 -14.69 10.81 1.40
N GLY A 52 -14.23 10.44 0.20
CA GLY A 52 -13.05 11.05 -0.45
C GLY A 52 -11.70 10.45 -0.02
N LYS A 53 -11.70 9.17 0.38
CA LYS A 53 -10.55 8.46 0.96
C LYS A 53 -9.45 8.16 -0.04
N THR A 54 -9.83 7.61 -1.19
CA THR A 54 -8.91 7.44 -2.32
C THR A 54 -8.19 8.75 -2.66
N TRP A 55 -8.87 9.90 -2.57
CA TRP A 55 -8.21 11.20 -2.79
C TRP A 55 -7.19 11.54 -1.71
N VAL A 56 -7.54 11.35 -0.42
CA VAL A 56 -6.62 11.54 0.71
C VAL A 56 -5.40 10.62 0.58
N MET A 57 -5.62 9.33 0.31
CA MET A 57 -4.57 8.34 0.09
C MET A 57 -3.67 8.71 -1.09
N GLN A 58 -4.24 9.23 -2.19
CA GLN A 58 -3.46 9.77 -3.31
C GLN A 58 -2.61 10.99 -2.90
N GLN A 59 -3.11 11.87 -2.02
CA GLN A 59 -2.32 13.00 -1.52
C GLN A 59 -1.17 12.53 -0.61
N VAL A 60 -1.43 11.58 0.29
CA VAL A 60 -0.42 10.98 1.16
C VAL A 60 0.66 10.33 0.32
N MET A 61 0.27 9.53 -0.67
CA MET A 61 1.20 8.90 -1.61
C MET A 61 2.02 9.90 -2.42
N ARG A 62 1.44 11.05 -2.80
CA ARG A 62 2.20 12.11 -3.46
C ARG A 62 3.26 12.69 -2.52
N LYS A 63 2.90 12.96 -1.26
CA LYS A 63 3.83 13.48 -0.24
C LYS A 63 4.99 12.51 0.02
N ILE A 64 4.69 11.21 0.15
CA ILE A 64 5.70 10.15 0.33
C ILE A 64 6.67 10.11 -0.86
N ARG A 65 6.14 10.15 -2.09
CA ARG A 65 6.98 10.15 -3.31
C ARG A 65 7.82 11.43 -3.46
N GLU A 66 7.30 12.58 -3.04
CA GLU A 66 8.01 13.86 -3.06
C GLU A 66 9.18 13.89 -2.07
N GLN A 67 9.06 13.22 -0.91
CA GLN A 67 10.16 13.06 0.05
C GLN A 67 11.29 12.19 -0.53
N GLY A 68 10.94 11.14 -1.27
CA GLY A 68 11.88 10.32 -2.00
C GLY A 68 12.53 9.20 -1.20
N ASP A 69 12.24 9.06 0.10
CA ASP A 69 12.77 8.00 0.96
C ASP A 69 12.14 6.63 0.68
N PHE A 70 10.94 6.62 0.10
CA PHE A 70 10.15 5.42 -0.15
C PHE A 70 9.73 5.27 -1.61
N GLU A 71 9.56 4.03 -2.05
CA GLU A 71 8.77 3.69 -3.22
C GLU A 71 7.32 3.46 -2.80
N ALA A 72 6.35 4.10 -3.46
CA ALA A 72 4.98 4.13 -2.98
C ALA A 72 3.97 3.74 -4.07
N GLY A 73 3.07 2.79 -3.76
CA GLY A 73 2.11 2.27 -4.72
C GLY A 73 0.69 2.03 -4.22
N ILE A 74 -0.27 2.14 -5.14
CA ILE A 74 -1.70 1.92 -4.89
C ILE A 74 -2.15 0.77 -5.78
N ILE A 75 -2.55 -0.34 -5.17
CA ILE A 75 -2.99 -1.56 -5.86
C ILE A 75 -4.48 -1.77 -5.61
N SER A 76 -5.29 -1.76 -6.66
CA SER A 76 -6.73 -2.04 -6.54
C SER A 76 -7.00 -3.55 -6.65
N MET A 77 -7.72 -4.08 -5.66
CA MET A 77 -8.15 -5.49 -5.57
C MET A 77 -9.57 -5.71 -6.08
N GLN A 78 -10.25 -4.68 -6.59
CA GLN A 78 -11.62 -4.75 -7.07
C GLN A 78 -11.89 -5.91 -8.05
N SER A 79 -11.00 -6.07 -9.03
CA SER A 79 -11.15 -7.08 -10.09
C SER A 79 -10.84 -8.51 -9.63
N ALA A 80 -10.39 -8.68 -8.38
CA ALA A 80 -10.04 -9.98 -7.82
C ALA A 80 -11.21 -10.69 -7.13
N LYS A 81 -12.40 -10.06 -7.07
CA LYS A 81 -13.59 -10.59 -6.40
C LYS A 81 -13.99 -12.01 -6.81
N GLU A 82 -13.85 -12.34 -8.08
CA GLU A 82 -14.24 -13.66 -8.62
C GLU A 82 -13.10 -14.69 -8.57
N ILE A 83 -11.92 -14.30 -8.08
CA ILE A 83 -10.77 -15.19 -7.97
C ILE A 83 -10.95 -16.06 -6.72
N ARG A 84 -10.83 -17.38 -6.88
CA ARG A 84 -10.98 -18.37 -5.81
C ARG A 84 -9.78 -19.31 -5.64
N SER A 85 -8.67 -18.99 -6.30
CA SER A 85 -7.45 -19.80 -6.25
C SER A 85 -6.31 -18.94 -5.74
N ASP A 86 -5.54 -19.49 -4.78
CA ASP A 86 -4.34 -18.89 -4.20
C ASP A 86 -3.36 -18.43 -5.27
N GLU A 87 -3.00 -19.32 -6.20
CA GLU A 87 -2.07 -18.99 -7.30
C GLU A 87 -2.58 -17.82 -8.16
N ARG A 88 -3.88 -17.80 -8.44
CA ARG A 88 -4.47 -16.74 -9.29
C ARG A 88 -4.54 -15.40 -8.57
N ILE A 89 -4.82 -15.38 -7.26
CA ILE A 89 -4.89 -14.12 -6.51
C ILE A 89 -3.50 -13.53 -6.31
N LEU A 90 -2.52 -14.38 -6.01
CA LEU A 90 -1.12 -14.00 -5.89
C LEU A 90 -0.56 -13.51 -7.23
N GLY A 91 -0.78 -14.26 -8.32
CA GLY A 91 -0.41 -13.85 -9.66
C GLY A 91 -1.08 -12.55 -10.10
N PHE A 92 -2.36 -12.33 -9.73
CA PHE A 92 -3.04 -11.06 -9.94
C PHE A 92 -2.35 -9.92 -9.18
N PHE A 93 -2.06 -10.11 -7.90
CA PHE A 93 -1.43 -9.11 -7.05
C PHE A 93 -0.04 -8.71 -7.58
N VAL A 94 0.83 -9.68 -7.86
CA VAL A 94 2.16 -9.44 -8.44
C VAL A 94 2.06 -8.74 -9.78
N ARG A 95 1.14 -9.15 -10.65
CA ARG A 95 0.95 -8.47 -11.95
C ARG A 95 0.60 -7.00 -11.77
N ARG A 96 -0.27 -6.66 -10.82
CA ARG A 96 -0.59 -5.25 -10.52
C ARG A 96 0.62 -4.48 -10.00
N LEU A 97 1.47 -5.11 -9.18
CA LEU A 97 2.74 -4.51 -8.74
C LEU A 97 3.69 -4.28 -9.92
N LYS A 98 3.84 -5.24 -10.85
CA LYS A 98 4.64 -5.08 -12.07
C LYS A 98 4.17 -3.89 -12.89
N GLU A 99 2.86 -3.82 -13.14
CA GLU A 99 2.21 -2.74 -13.88
C GLU A 99 2.42 -1.38 -13.19
N TRP A 100 2.29 -1.31 -11.87
CA TRP A 100 2.42 -0.06 -11.11
C TRP A 100 3.86 0.46 -11.04
N PHE A 101 4.81 -0.42 -10.68
CA PHE A 101 6.20 -0.03 -10.49
C PHE A 101 7.02 -0.08 -11.79
N GLY A 102 6.43 -0.54 -12.90
CA GLY A 102 7.08 -0.60 -14.20
C GLY A 102 8.32 -1.50 -14.24
N ARG A 103 8.33 -2.57 -13.44
CA ARG A 103 9.48 -3.48 -13.29
C ARG A 103 9.04 -4.93 -13.23
N ASP A 104 9.96 -5.82 -13.57
CA ASP A 104 9.70 -7.25 -13.45
C ASP A 104 9.88 -7.72 -12.00
N LEU A 105 8.97 -8.59 -11.58
CA LEU A 105 8.86 -9.14 -10.23
C LEU A 105 8.73 -10.67 -10.34
N PRO A 106 9.12 -11.44 -9.32
CA PRO A 106 9.03 -12.89 -9.40
C PRO A 106 7.57 -13.31 -9.48
N ASP A 107 7.27 -14.29 -10.33
CA ASP A 107 5.95 -14.92 -10.31
C ASP A 107 5.88 -15.81 -9.06
N ILE A 108 4.84 -15.59 -8.25
CA ILE A 108 4.63 -16.35 -7.02
C ILE A 108 3.33 -17.16 -7.12
N ARG A 109 3.39 -18.41 -6.65
CA ARG A 109 2.26 -19.35 -6.62
C ARG A 109 1.85 -19.76 -5.20
N GLU A 110 2.75 -19.55 -4.25
CA GLU A 110 2.60 -19.92 -2.85
C GLU A 110 2.74 -18.66 -2.00
N TRP A 111 2.02 -18.62 -0.88
CA TRP A 111 1.91 -17.44 -0.01
C TRP A 111 3.24 -17.09 0.65
N ASP A 112 3.96 -18.11 1.10
CA ASP A 112 5.26 -17.98 1.74
C ASP A 112 6.31 -17.32 0.81
N MET A 113 6.13 -17.38 -0.51
CA MET A 113 6.99 -16.71 -1.48
C MET A 113 6.69 -15.21 -1.65
N LEU A 114 5.61 -14.68 -1.09
CA LEU A 114 5.20 -13.29 -1.29
C LEU A 114 6.28 -12.30 -0.85
N HIS A 115 7.03 -12.60 0.21
CA HIS A 115 8.11 -11.75 0.70
C HIS A 115 9.25 -11.59 -0.34
N SER A 116 9.44 -12.56 -1.24
CA SER A 116 10.50 -12.53 -2.25
C SER A 116 10.33 -11.38 -3.25
N VAL A 117 9.09 -10.90 -3.42
CA VAL A 117 8.76 -9.72 -4.23
C VAL A 117 9.41 -8.47 -3.63
N PHE A 118 9.40 -8.33 -2.31
CA PHE A 118 9.84 -7.13 -1.60
C PHE A 118 11.27 -7.26 -1.11
N THR A 119 12.21 -7.51 -2.02
CA THR A 119 13.63 -7.65 -1.70
C THR A 119 14.47 -6.61 -2.43
N LYS A 120 15.73 -6.44 -1.99
CA LYS A 120 16.73 -5.58 -2.65
C LYS A 120 16.96 -5.90 -4.13
N ARG A 121 16.60 -7.11 -4.57
CA ARG A 121 16.67 -7.51 -5.99
C ARG A 121 15.71 -6.70 -6.85
N HIS A 122 14.56 -6.32 -6.28
CA HIS A 122 13.46 -5.69 -7.01
C HIS A 122 13.20 -4.25 -6.58
N PHE A 123 13.61 -3.86 -5.38
CA PHE A 123 13.42 -2.51 -4.85
C PHE A 123 14.73 -1.97 -4.26
N SER A 124 15.03 -0.71 -4.53
CA SER A 124 16.23 -0.04 -3.97
C SER A 124 15.92 0.77 -2.73
N LYS A 125 14.64 0.94 -2.40
CA LYS A 125 14.14 1.69 -1.25
C LYS A 125 13.01 0.92 -0.59
N PRO A 126 12.69 1.20 0.68
CA PRO A 126 11.54 0.61 1.33
C PRO A 126 10.25 0.98 0.59
N VAL A 127 9.30 0.04 0.57
CA VAL A 127 8.07 0.10 -0.20
C VAL A 127 6.87 0.34 0.71
N ILE A 128 6.04 1.31 0.37
CA ILE A 128 4.75 1.56 1.01
C ILE A 128 3.63 1.21 0.02
N LEU A 129 2.71 0.34 0.42
CA LEU A 129 1.58 -0.09 -0.39
C LEU A 129 0.25 0.35 0.23
N ILE A 130 -0.65 0.80 -0.62
CA ILE A 130 -2.08 0.92 -0.31
C ILE A 130 -2.83 -0.09 -1.16
N LEU A 131 -3.62 -0.94 -0.53
CA LEU A 131 -4.45 -1.93 -1.20
C LEU A 131 -5.89 -1.41 -1.21
N ASP A 132 -6.30 -0.81 -2.32
CA ASP A 132 -7.65 -0.27 -2.49
C ASP A 132 -8.65 -1.39 -2.80
N GLU A 133 -9.89 -1.23 -2.34
CA GLU A 133 -10.97 -2.22 -2.45
C GLU A 133 -10.57 -3.62 -1.95
N PHE A 134 -9.86 -3.67 -0.83
CA PHE A 134 -9.35 -4.93 -0.29
C PHE A 134 -10.47 -5.84 0.21
N ASP A 135 -11.60 -5.27 0.64
CA ASP A 135 -12.84 -5.97 1.01
C ASP A 135 -13.52 -6.67 -0.18
N ALA A 136 -13.09 -6.43 -1.42
CA ALA A 136 -13.57 -7.17 -2.57
C ALA A 136 -13.08 -8.63 -2.58
N LEU A 137 -12.03 -8.95 -1.83
CA LEU A 137 -11.48 -10.29 -1.72
C LEU A 137 -12.33 -11.19 -0.81
N GLY A 138 -12.26 -12.49 -1.05
CA GLY A 138 -12.78 -13.48 -0.10
C GLY A 138 -12.05 -13.35 1.25
N GLU A 139 -12.78 -13.54 2.35
CA GLU A 139 -12.27 -13.45 3.72
C GLU A 139 -11.03 -14.33 3.95
N GLU A 140 -11.00 -15.52 3.36
CA GLU A 140 -9.84 -16.40 3.39
C GLU A 140 -8.58 -15.71 2.84
N PHE A 141 -8.68 -15.03 1.71
CA PHE A 141 -7.54 -14.34 1.10
C PHE A 141 -7.13 -13.09 1.88
N ILE A 142 -8.10 -12.36 2.45
CA ILE A 142 -7.83 -11.22 3.34
C ILE A 142 -6.95 -11.68 4.50
N ASN A 143 -7.32 -12.79 5.15
CA ASN A 143 -6.57 -13.35 6.27
C ASN A 143 -5.18 -13.83 5.84
N LYS A 144 -5.06 -14.52 4.70
CA LYS A 144 -3.76 -14.97 4.19
C LYS A 144 -2.81 -13.80 3.87
N PHE A 145 -3.29 -12.78 3.17
CA PHE A 145 -2.50 -11.55 2.95
C PHE A 145 -2.10 -10.89 4.27
N ALA A 146 -3.03 -10.74 5.22
CA ALA A 146 -2.74 -10.12 6.51
C ALA A 146 -1.66 -10.88 7.28
N ASN A 147 -1.65 -12.22 7.22
CA ASN A 147 -0.63 -13.06 7.83
C ASN A 147 0.75 -12.84 7.18
N GLU A 148 0.84 -12.94 5.84
CA GLU A 148 2.12 -12.73 5.14
C GLU A 148 2.71 -11.33 5.38
N PHE A 149 1.84 -10.33 5.35
CA PHE A 149 2.19 -8.96 5.68
C PHE A 149 2.69 -8.81 7.12
N ARG A 150 2.01 -9.43 8.08
CA ARG A 150 2.47 -9.46 9.47
C ARG A 150 3.83 -10.15 9.60
N ASP A 151 4.05 -11.25 8.90
CA ASP A 151 5.32 -11.98 8.95
C ASP A 151 6.45 -11.12 8.39
N MET A 152 6.23 -10.43 7.26
CA MET A 152 7.19 -9.45 6.72
C MET A 152 7.48 -8.30 7.68
N HIS A 153 6.48 -7.83 8.43
CA HIS A 153 6.69 -6.84 9.48
C HIS A 153 7.66 -7.34 10.55
N ILE A 154 7.42 -8.55 11.05
CA ILE A 154 8.21 -9.17 12.11
C ILE A 154 9.64 -9.40 11.62
N MET A 155 9.81 -9.85 10.37
CA MET A 155 11.13 -9.98 9.74
C MET A 155 11.91 -8.64 9.77
N ARG A 156 11.23 -7.52 9.47
CA ARG A 156 11.85 -6.19 9.52
C ARG A 156 12.15 -5.71 10.94
N GLN A 157 11.34 -6.09 11.92
CA GLN A 157 11.58 -5.76 13.33
C GLN A 157 12.76 -6.55 13.90
N ASN A 158 12.92 -7.81 13.50
CA ASN A 158 14.08 -8.63 13.88
C ASN A 158 15.40 -8.09 13.32
N GLU A 159 15.33 -7.21 12.30
CA GLU A 159 16.45 -6.48 11.73
C GLU A 159 16.42 -4.99 12.12
N ALA A 160 15.91 -4.64 13.31
CA ALA A 160 15.81 -3.25 13.78
C ALA A 160 17.14 -2.49 13.74
N GLU A 161 18.26 -3.17 13.97
CA GLU A 161 19.62 -2.62 13.94
C GLU A 161 20.08 -2.18 12.53
N ARG A 162 19.36 -2.57 11.48
CA ARG A 162 19.71 -2.25 10.08
C ARG A 162 18.90 -1.05 9.58
N PRO A 163 19.51 -0.16 8.77
CA PRO A 163 18.77 0.88 8.06
C PRO A 163 17.60 0.33 7.25
N SER A 164 16.54 1.11 7.08
CA SER A 164 15.26 0.63 6.52
C SER A 164 15.40 0.05 5.11
N GLY A 165 16.26 0.66 4.30
CA GLY A 165 16.63 0.22 2.95
C GLY A 165 17.61 -0.95 2.92
N ASP A 166 18.21 -1.28 4.07
CA ASP A 166 19.18 -2.36 4.20
C ASP A 166 18.62 -3.70 4.69
N LYS A 167 17.36 -3.70 5.13
CA LYS A 167 16.64 -4.88 5.59
C LYS A 167 16.41 -5.90 4.47
N SER A 168 16.29 -7.18 4.84
CA SER A 168 16.05 -8.30 3.92
C SER A 168 14.69 -8.19 3.21
N CYS A 169 13.65 -7.78 3.96
CA CYS A 169 12.35 -7.42 3.44
C CYS A 169 12.22 -5.89 3.36
N LEU A 170 11.86 -5.37 2.18
CA LEU A 170 11.69 -3.95 1.91
C LEU A 170 10.23 -3.48 1.99
N LEU A 171 9.26 -4.35 2.24
CA LEU A 171 7.88 -3.91 2.46
C LEU A 171 7.77 -3.18 3.81
N HIS A 172 7.78 -1.86 3.77
CA HIS A 172 7.77 -1.00 4.95
C HIS A 172 6.39 -0.93 5.59
N ALA A 173 5.36 -0.75 4.77
CA ALA A 173 3.97 -0.71 5.21
C ALA A 173 3.04 -1.21 4.10
N ALA A 174 1.98 -1.93 4.48
CA ALA A 174 0.86 -2.23 3.59
C ALA A 174 -0.46 -1.88 4.29
N THR A 175 -1.26 -1.06 3.64
CA THR A 175 -2.52 -0.55 4.18
C THR A 175 -3.69 -1.01 3.32
N PRO A 176 -4.44 -2.04 3.74
CA PRO A 176 -5.69 -2.40 3.11
C PRO A 176 -6.78 -1.38 3.43
N GLU A 177 -7.41 -0.85 2.38
CA GLU A 177 -8.59 0.00 2.43
C GLU A 177 -9.83 -0.84 2.15
N CYS A 178 -10.70 -0.96 3.16
CA CYS A 178 -11.96 -1.71 3.10
C CYS A 178 -13.16 -0.77 3.07
N LYS A 179 -14.07 -0.97 2.12
CA LYS A 179 -15.30 -0.20 1.97
C LYS A 179 -16.45 -0.80 2.81
N ASN A 180 -16.66 -0.33 4.05
CA ASN A 180 -17.95 -0.53 4.73
C ASN A 180 -19.05 0.28 4.04
#